data_AF-A0A953WX21-F1
#
_entry.id   AF-A0A953WX21-F1
#
_cell.length_a   1.000
_cell.length_b   1.000
_cell.length_c   1.000
_cell.angle_alpha   90.00
_cell.angle_beta   90.00
_cell.angle_gamma   90.00
#
_symmetry.space_group_name_H-M   'P 1'
#
loop_
_entity.id
_entity.type
_entity.pdbx_description
1 polymer ?
#
loop_
_entity_poly.entity_id
_entity_poly.type
_entity_poly.pdbx_seq_one_letter_code
_entity_poly.pdbx_strand_id
1 'polypeptide(L)'
;AEINACRPFLVSRIAALPKLKVMLCLGKISHDSTVRALGLKLKDHPFGHGTNYAVSAGGRDLTLLSSYHCSRYNTNTGRLTAGMFEDVFAMAREAIDN
;
A
#
# COMPACT_ATOMS: atom_id res chain seq x y z
N ALA A 1 5.74 -19.30 -1.53
CA ALA A 1 7.21 -19.27 -1.69
C ALA A 1 7.66 -18.01 -2.45
N GLU A 2 7.08 -17.73 -3.61
CA GLU A 2 7.51 -16.63 -4.50
C GLU A 2 7.43 -15.23 -3.86
N ILE A 3 6.33 -14.90 -3.16
CA ILE A 3 6.19 -13.58 -2.49
C ILE A 3 7.34 -13.33 -1.50
N ASN A 4 7.76 -14.36 -0.77
CA ASN A 4 8.87 -14.23 0.18
C ASN A 4 10.20 -14.09 -0.56
N ALA A 5 10.41 -14.86 -1.62
CA ALA A 5 11.61 -14.80 -2.45
C ALA A 5 11.77 -13.44 -3.16
N CYS A 6 10.66 -12.80 -3.54
CA CYS A 6 10.67 -11.50 -4.21
C CYS A 6 10.71 -10.30 -3.26
N ARG A 7 10.38 -10.46 -1.97
CA ARG A 7 10.35 -9.34 -1.00
C ARG A 7 11.67 -8.57 -0.89
N PRO A 8 12.86 -9.19 -0.95
CA PRO A 8 14.13 -8.45 -0.92
C PRO A 8 14.24 -7.39 -2.03
N PHE A 9 13.67 -7.63 -3.21
CA PHE A 9 13.65 -6.63 -4.29
C PHE A 9 12.77 -5.42 -3.93
N LEU A 10 11.62 -5.66 -3.28
CA LEU A 10 10.76 -4.60 -2.77
C LEU A 10 11.47 -3.76 -1.69
N VAL A 11 12.15 -4.41 -0.74
CA VAL A 11 12.93 -3.73 0.30
C VAL A 11 14.01 -2.84 -0.32
N SER A 12 14.78 -3.38 -1.27
CA SER A 12 15.81 -2.64 -2.00
C SER A 12 15.22 -1.45 -2.76
N ARG A 13 14.08 -1.63 -3.43
CA ARG A 13 13.40 -0.55 -4.16
C ARG A 13 12.93 0.57 -3.23
N ILE A 14 12.37 0.25 -2.06
CA ILE A 14 11.93 1.23 -1.06
C ILE A 14 13.13 2.03 -0.50
N ALA A 15 14.26 1.36 -0.27
CA ALA A 15 15.49 2.01 0.18
C ALA A 15 16.07 2.97 -0.87
N ALA A 16 15.97 2.61 -2.16
CA ALA A 16 16.46 3.42 -3.28
C ALA A 16 15.60 4.66 -3.61
N LEU A 17 14.47 4.86 -2.93
CA LEU A 17 13.56 6.01 -3.15
C LEU A 17 13.62 6.97 -1.94
N PRO A 18 14.60 7.89 -1.86
CA PRO A 18 14.80 8.76 -0.71
C PRO A 18 13.67 9.78 -0.50
N LYS A 19 12.95 10.13 -1.57
CA LYS A 19 11.79 11.04 -1.55
C LYS A 19 10.45 10.29 -1.46
N LEU A 20 10.46 8.99 -1.17
CA LEU A 20 9.23 8.23 -0.99
C LEU A 20 8.48 8.79 0.23
N LYS A 21 7.25 9.25 0.00
CA LYS A 21 6.33 9.71 1.05
C LYS A 21 5.13 8.78 1.22
N VAL A 22 4.54 8.34 0.10
CA VAL A 22 3.28 7.60 0.09
C VAL A 22 3.43 6.28 -0.68
N MET A 23 2.87 5.21 -0.14
CA MET A 23 2.79 3.90 -0.77
C MET A 23 1.33 3.46 -0.87
N LEU A 24 0.83 3.27 -2.09
CA LEU A 24 -0.51 2.73 -2.34
C LEU A 24 -0.43 1.23 -2.68
N CYS A 25 -0.98 0.40 -1.80
CA CYS A 25 -1.04 -1.05 -1.96
C CYS A 25 -2.34 -1.49 -2.64
N LEU A 26 -2.23 -2.23 -3.74
CA LEU A 26 -3.36 -2.75 -4.48
C LEU A 26 -3.63 -4.22 -4.10
N GLY A 27 -4.61 -4.43 -3.22
CA GLY A 27 -5.01 -5.73 -2.71
C GLY A 27 -4.20 -6.23 -1.51
N LYS A 28 -4.73 -7.26 -0.86
CA LYS A 28 -4.20 -7.80 0.41
C LYS A 28 -2.75 -8.28 0.29
N ILE A 29 -2.38 -8.96 -0.79
CA ILE A 29 -1.01 -9.47 -0.98
C ILE A 29 0.00 -8.32 -1.05
N SER A 30 -0.32 -7.27 -1.80
CA SER A 30 0.51 -6.06 -1.90
C SER A 30 0.66 -5.39 -0.53
N HIS A 31 -0.45 -5.23 0.19
CA HIS A 31 -0.46 -4.65 1.54
C HIS A 31 0.38 -5.47 2.51
N ASP A 32 0.10 -6.76 2.66
CA ASP A 32 0.78 -7.63 3.60
C ASP A 32 2.29 -7.70 3.33
N SER A 33 2.68 -7.78 2.05
CA SER A 33 4.09 -7.81 1.67
C SER A 33 4.80 -6.50 1.97
N THR A 34 4.12 -5.36 1.76
CA THR A 34 4.65 -4.03 2.05
C THR A 34 4.81 -3.80 3.55
N VAL A 35 3.80 -4.12 4.37
CA VAL A 35 3.88 -4.05 5.84
C VAL A 35 5.08 -4.85 6.34
N ARG A 36 5.26 -6.08 5.85
CA ARG A 36 6.41 -6.93 6.21
C ARG A 36 7.74 -6.37 5.68
N ALA A 37 7.77 -5.79 4.48
CA ALA A 37 8.98 -5.18 3.92
C ALA A 37 9.44 -3.94 4.70
N LEU A 38 8.50 -3.21 5.31
CA LEU A 38 8.76 -2.08 6.19
C LEU A 38 9.12 -2.51 7.64
N GLY A 39 9.11 -3.81 7.95
CA GLY A 39 9.37 -4.32 9.31
C GLY A 39 8.21 -4.13 10.28
N LEU A 40 7.01 -3.82 9.78
CA LEU A 40 5.82 -3.55 10.57
C LEU A 40 5.01 -4.84 10.85
N LYS A 41 4.09 -4.76 11.80
CA LYS A 41 3.23 -5.89 12.19
C LYS A 41 1.86 -5.79 11.50
N LEU A 42 1.44 -6.88 10.86
CA LEU A 42 0.13 -6.97 10.19
C LEU A 42 -1.06 -6.79 11.14
N LYS A 43 -0.91 -7.18 12.41
CA LYS A 43 -1.98 -7.01 13.40
C LYS A 43 -2.31 -5.54 13.68
N ASP A 44 -1.32 -4.66 13.55
CA ASP A 44 -1.44 -3.23 13.83
C ASP A 44 -1.80 -2.46 12.55
N HIS A 45 -1.69 -3.11 11.39
CA HIS A 45 -1.98 -2.57 10.06
C HIS A 45 -2.85 -3.57 9.29
N PRO A 46 -4.13 -3.75 9.65
CA PRO A 46 -5.01 -4.64 8.91
C PRO A 46 -5.33 -4.08 7.52
N PHE A 47 -5.47 -4.97 6.53
CA PHE A 47 -5.88 -4.60 5.19
C PHE A 47 -7.37 -4.22 5.13
N GLY A 48 -7.66 -3.10 4.49
CA GLY A 48 -9.00 -2.70 4.06
C GLY A 48 -8.91 -1.67 2.94
N HIS A 49 -9.92 -1.63 2.06
CA HIS A 49 -9.99 -0.56 1.06
C HIS A 49 -10.18 0.79 1.74
N GLY A 50 -9.39 1.79 1.34
CA GLY A 50 -9.37 3.12 1.96
C GLY A 50 -8.59 3.19 3.28
N THR A 51 -7.95 2.11 3.73
CA THR A 51 -7.11 2.19 4.94
C THR A 51 -5.89 3.08 4.70
N ASN A 52 -5.56 3.88 5.71
CA ASN A 52 -4.49 4.86 5.70
C ASN A 52 -3.74 4.80 7.04
N TYR A 53 -2.46 4.48 7.00
CA TYR A 53 -1.59 4.42 8.18
C TYR A 53 -0.40 5.36 8.02
N ALA A 54 -0.21 6.25 8.99
CA ALA A 54 1.08 6.91 9.18
C ALA A 54 2.04 5.94 9.87
N VAL A 55 3.16 5.63 9.23
CA VAL A 55 4.13 4.65 9.70
C VAL A 55 5.54 5.21 9.65
N SER A 56 6.38 4.83 10.60
CA SER A 56 7.81 5.17 10.56
C SER A 56 8.62 3.91 10.26
N ALA A 57 9.38 3.92 9.18
CA ALA A 57 10.14 2.76 8.71
C ALA A 57 11.50 3.18 8.15
N GLY A 58 12.58 2.58 8.68
CA GLY A 58 13.95 2.92 8.28
C GLY A 58 14.30 4.39 8.52
N GLY A 59 13.78 4.98 9.61
CA GLY A 59 14.01 6.38 9.99
C GLY A 59 13.26 7.41 9.13
N ARG A 60 12.23 7.00 8.40
CA ARG A 60 11.41 7.87 7.55
C ARG A 60 9.94 7.68 7.86
N ASP A 61 9.20 8.77 7.88
CA ASP A 61 7.76 8.76 7.99
C ASP A 61 7.12 8.59 6.61
N LEU A 62 6.19 7.65 6.52
CA LEU A 62 5.53 7.24 5.30
C LEU A 62 4.02 7.12 5.53
N THR A 63 3.26 7.34 4.48
CA THR A 63 1.83 7.02 4.43
C THR A 63 1.63 5.71 3.69
N LEU A 64 1.04 4.72 4.35
CA LEU A 64 0.66 3.45 3.77
C LEU A 64 -0.86 3.43 3.50
N LEU A 65 -1.24 3.51 2.23
CA LEU A 65 -2.61 3.42 1.75
C LEU A 65 -2.91 2.05 1.17
N SER A 66 -4.16 1.61 1.26
CA SER A 66 -4.59 0.36 0.62
C SER A 66 -5.90 0.49 -0.12
N SER A 67 -5.99 -0.21 -1.25
CA SER A 67 -7.22 -0.37 -2.01
C SER A 67 -7.48 -1.83 -2.31
N TYR A 68 -8.72 -2.19 -2.64
CA TYR A 68 -8.96 -3.43 -3.36
C TYR A 68 -8.15 -3.44 -4.66
N HIS A 69 -7.75 -4.63 -5.10
CA HIS A 69 -7.02 -4.76 -6.36
C HIS A 69 -7.93 -4.39 -7.53
N CYS A 70 -7.43 -3.63 -8.50
CA CYS A 70 -8.16 -3.24 -9.70
C CYS A 70 -8.26 -4.39 -10.74
N SER A 71 -8.51 -5.62 -10.28
CA SER A 71 -8.72 -6.76 -11.17
C SER A 71 -10.07 -6.67 -11.87
N ARG A 72 -10.16 -7.25 -13.08
CA ARG A 72 -11.44 -7.37 -13.80
C ARG A 72 -12.56 -7.94 -12.95
N TYR A 73 -12.25 -8.93 -12.11
CA TYR A 73 -13.23 -9.52 -11.20
C TYR A 73 -13.82 -8.47 -10.23
N ASN A 74 -12.97 -7.66 -9.57
CA ASN A 74 -13.44 -6.67 -8.61
C ASN A 74 -14.22 -5.52 -9.29
N THR A 75 -13.79 -5.09 -10.47
CA THR A 75 -14.48 -4.03 -11.21
C THR A 75 -15.81 -4.52 -11.79
N ASN A 76 -15.85 -5.74 -12.33
CA ASN A 76 -17.07 -6.28 -12.95
C ASN A 76 -18.14 -6.66 -11.91
N THR A 77 -17.73 -7.08 -10.71
CA THR A 77 -18.67 -7.42 -9.61
C THR A 77 -19.10 -6.21 -8.79
N GLY A 78 -18.56 -5.02 -9.07
CA GLY A 78 -18.84 -3.80 -8.29
C GLY A 78 -18.18 -3.77 -6.91
N ARG A 79 -17.34 -4.78 -6.58
CA ARG A 79 -16.55 -4.79 -5.33
C ARG A 79 -15.57 -3.62 -5.25
N LEU A 80 -15.11 -3.14 -6.40
CA LEU A 80 -14.40 -1.87 -6.54
C LEU A 80 -15.04 -1.09 -7.68
N THR A 81 -15.59 0.09 -7.38
CA THR A 81 -16.10 1.02 -8.39
C THR A 81 -15.01 2.00 -8.83
N ALA A 82 -15.22 2.70 -9.94
CA ALA A 82 -14.31 3.75 -10.38
C ALA A 82 -14.18 4.88 -9.34
N GLY A 83 -15.30 5.37 -8.81
CA GLY A 83 -15.31 6.41 -7.78
C GLY A 83 -14.55 6.02 -6.52
N MET A 84 -14.77 4.79 -6.01
CA MET A 84 -14.00 4.26 -4.88
C MET A 84 -12.49 4.23 -5.16
N PHE A 85 -12.10 3.92 -6.39
CA PHE A 85 -10.69 3.91 -6.77
C PHE A 85 -10.12 5.32 -6.87
N GLU A 86 -10.86 6.26 -7.47
CA GLU A 86 -10.53 7.68 -7.54
C GLU A 86 -10.36 8.30 -6.15
N ASP A 87 -11.24 7.98 -5.21
CA ASP A 87 -11.15 8.43 -3.81
C ASP A 87 -9.81 8.05 -3.17
N VAL A 88 -9.33 6.82 -3.38
CA VAL A 88 -8.03 6.38 -2.84
C VAL A 88 -6.86 7.13 -3.49
N PHE A 89 -6.96 7.50 -4.77
CA PHE A 89 -5.95 8.34 -5.42
C PHE A 89 -6.00 9.78 -4.94
N ALA A 90 -7.18 10.32 -4.64
CA ALA A 90 -7.31 11.63 -4.01
C ALA A 90 -6.64 11.65 -2.62
N MET A 91 -6.89 10.63 -1.78
CA MET A 91 -6.19 10.46 -0.50
C MET A 91 -4.67 10.38 -0.67
N ALA A 92 -4.19 9.68 -1.71
CA ALA A 92 -2.76 9.59 -2.00
C ALA A 92 -2.16 10.95 -2.40
N ARG A 93 -2.90 11.77 -3.16
CA ARG A 93 -2.48 13.14 -3.51
C ARG A 93 -2.39 14.00 -2.25
N GLU A 94 -3.44 14.02 -1.43
CA GLU A 94 -3.46 14.80 -0.17
C GLU A 94 -2.30 14.42 0.75
N ALA A 95 -1.95 13.13 0.85
CA ALA A 95 -0.83 12.67 1.65
C ALA A 95 0.55 13.06 1.10
N ILE A 96 0.68 13.39 -0.18
CA ILE A 96 1.94 13.88 -0.78
C ILE A 96 2.15 15.37 -0.46
N ASP A 97 1.05 16.13 -0.48
CA ASP A 97 1.04 17.60 -0.39
C ASP A 97 1.18 18.11 1.06
N ASN A 98 0.96 17.24 2.04
CA ASN A 98 1.31 17.45 3.45
C ASN A 98 2.79 17.12 3.75
#